data_AF-S1R0A2-F1
#
_entry.id   AF-S1R0A2-F1
#
_cell.length_a   1.000
_cell.length_b   1.000
_cell.length_c   1.000
_cell.angle_alpha   90.00
_cell.angle_beta   90.00
_cell.angle_gamma   90.00
#
_symmetry.space_group_name_H-M   'P 1'
#
loop_
_entity.id
_entity.type
_entity.pdbx_description
1 polymer ?
#
loop_
_entity_poly.entity_id
_entity_poly.type
_entity_poly.pdbx_seq_one_letter_code
_entity_poly.pdbx_strand_id
1 'polypeptide(L)'
;MFVYEKIDVGEECHLNIINTTFVDEERTADFTLTRQILNLLSIGAIKEDIIGLLEDKSVPGDEIVYNDLADEIMANPPRQGYLTISNALQWRLQYKRVISLNNEVEGVINFDW
;
A
#
# COMPACT_ATOMS: atom_id res chain seq x y z
N MET A 1 -3.19 -9.04 -8.33
CA MET A 1 -1.72 -9.05 -8.42
C MET A 1 -1.29 -10.44 -8.84
N PHE A 2 -0.39 -10.55 -9.81
CA PHE A 2 0.16 -11.84 -10.25
C PHE A 2 1.64 -11.89 -9.91
N VAL A 3 2.06 -12.94 -9.22
CA VAL A 3 3.47 -13.30 -9.09
C VAL A 3 3.74 -14.45 -10.03
N TYR A 4 4.80 -14.36 -10.80
CA TYR A 4 5.12 -15.35 -11.81
C TYR A 4 6.62 -15.59 -11.92
N GLU A 5 6.97 -16.81 -12.32
CA GLU A 5 8.30 -17.14 -12.82
C GLU A 5 8.31 -16.97 -14.34
N LYS A 6 9.30 -16.22 -14.83
CA LYS A 6 9.52 -16.04 -16.27
C LYS A 6 10.53 -17.07 -16.75
N ILE A 7 10.15 -17.84 -17.76
CA ILE A 7 10.99 -18.87 -18.37
C ILE A 7 11.12 -18.54 -19.85
N ASP A 8 12.32 -18.17 -20.27
CA ASP A 8 12.63 -17.90 -21.68
C ASP A 8 13.18 -19.16 -22.35
N VAL A 9 12.58 -19.60 -23.46
CA VAL A 9 12.99 -20.76 -24.24
C VAL A 9 13.07 -20.38 -25.72
N GLY A 10 14.29 -20.19 -26.23
CA GLY A 10 14.49 -19.73 -27.61
C GLY A 10 13.90 -18.34 -27.82
N GLU A 11 12.93 -18.22 -28.74
CA GLU A 11 12.17 -16.99 -28.99
C GLU A 11 10.86 -16.91 -28.21
N GLU A 12 10.55 -17.92 -27.39
CA GLU A 12 9.34 -17.97 -26.57
C GLU A 12 9.58 -17.49 -25.14
N CYS A 13 8.58 -16.83 -24.57
CA CYS A 13 8.54 -16.40 -23.17
C CYS A 13 7.31 -17.04 -22.51
N HIS A 14 7.55 -17.91 -21.54
CA HIS A 14 6.53 -18.59 -20.75
C HIS A 14 6.45 -17.95 -19.36
N LEU A 15 5.24 -17.61 -18.92
CA LEU A 15 4.99 -17.04 -17.60
C LEU A 15 4.25 -18.08 -16.74
N ASN A 16 4.93 -18.68 -15.78
CA ASN A 16 4.32 -19.58 -14.82
C ASN A 16 3.76 -18.78 -13.64
N ILE A 17 2.44 -18.63 -13.56
CA ILE A 17 1.80 -17.90 -12.47
C ILE A 17 1.86 -18.74 -11.20
N ILE A 18 2.61 -18.28 -10.19
CA ILE A 18 2.79 -18.98 -8.92
C ILE A 18 1.78 -18.53 -7.85
N ASN A 19 1.33 -17.28 -7.93
CA ASN A 19 0.38 -16.72 -6.97
C ASN A 19 -0.50 -15.66 -7.64
N THR A 20 -1.77 -15.65 -7.25
CA THR A 20 -2.71 -14.58 -7.59
C THR A 20 -3.33 -14.01 -6.32
N THR A 21 -3.11 -12.72 -6.07
CA THR A 21 -3.75 -11.99 -4.96
C THR A 21 -4.81 -11.02 -5.46
N PHE A 22 -6.03 -11.15 -4.96
CA PHE A 22 -7.09 -10.15 -5.09
C PHE A 22 -7.06 -9.24 -3.86
N VAL A 23 -7.09 -7.93 -4.08
CA VAL A 23 -7.08 -6.91 -3.03
C VAL A 23 -8.25 -5.98 -3.29
N ASP A 24 -9.12 -5.82 -2.30
CA ASP A 24 -10.22 -4.88 -2.31
C ASP A 24 -9.70 -3.45 -2.52
N GLU A 25 -10.46 -2.61 -3.24
CA GLU A 25 -10.07 -1.23 -3.54
C GLU A 25 -9.73 -0.45 -2.27
N GLU A 26 -10.46 -0.70 -1.18
CA GLU A 26 -10.28 -0.06 0.12
C GLU A 26 -9.04 -0.55 0.90
N ARG A 27 -8.32 -1.55 0.37
CA ARG A 27 -7.11 -2.17 0.97
C ARG A 27 -5.86 -1.95 0.12
N THR A 28 -5.95 -1.20 -0.98
CA THR A 28 -4.86 -0.99 -1.93
C THR A 28 -3.80 0.04 -1.50
N ALA A 29 -4.07 0.83 -0.46
CA ALA A 29 -3.15 1.88 0.00
C ALA A 29 -1.81 1.32 0.55
N ASP A 30 -0.83 2.20 0.73
CA ASP A 30 0.45 1.84 1.35
C ASP A 30 0.26 1.41 2.81
N PHE A 31 0.76 0.23 3.14
CA PHE A 31 0.62 -0.37 4.46
C PHE A 31 1.27 0.49 5.54
N THR A 32 2.49 0.97 5.29
CA THR A 32 3.32 1.62 6.31
C THR A 32 2.79 3.01 6.63
N LEU A 33 2.39 3.77 5.61
CA LEU A 33 1.81 5.09 5.76
C LEU A 33 0.43 5.04 6.43
N THR A 34 -0.48 4.19 5.94
CA THR A 34 -1.81 4.06 6.55
C THR A 34 -1.74 3.57 8.00
N ARG A 35 -0.81 2.67 8.33
CA ARG A 35 -0.55 2.23 9.72
C ARG A 35 -0.10 3.37 10.61
N GLN A 36 0.81 4.23 10.13
CA GLN A 36 1.29 5.38 10.90
C GLN A 36 0.20 6.42 11.12
N ILE A 37 -0.58 6.73 10.07
CA ILE A 37 -1.74 7.63 10.18
C ILE A 37 -2.73 7.11 11.22
N LEU A 38 -3.15 5.85 11.11
CA LEU A 38 -4.09 5.24 12.05
C LEU A 38 -3.56 5.25 13.49
N ASN A 39 -2.27 4.99 13.68
CA ASN A 39 -1.63 5.07 15.00
C ASN A 39 -1.66 6.49 15.56
N LEU A 40 -1.32 7.51 14.76
CA LEU A 40 -1.37 8.92 15.19
C LEU A 40 -2.79 9.32 15.60
N LEU A 41 -3.78 8.97 14.78
CA LEU A 41 -5.19 9.23 15.10
C LEU A 41 -5.63 8.52 16.40
N SER A 42 -5.14 7.30 16.64
CA SER A 42 -5.48 6.54 17.86
C SER A 42 -4.97 7.18 19.17
N ILE A 43 -3.92 8.00 19.10
CA ILE A 43 -3.35 8.70 20.26
C ILE A 43 -3.81 10.17 20.37
N GLY A 44 -4.75 10.60 19.52
CA GLY A 44 -5.30 11.95 19.55
C GLY A 44 -4.42 13.01 18.86
N ALA A 45 -3.70 12.63 17.81
CA ALA A 45 -2.89 13.54 17.01
C ALA A 45 -3.72 14.71 16.43
N ILE A 46 -3.07 15.86 16.29
CA ILE A 46 -3.63 17.06 15.66
C ILE A 46 -3.23 17.15 14.19
N LYS A 47 -3.81 18.12 13.46
CA LYS A 47 -3.57 18.30 12.02
C LYS A 47 -2.08 18.41 11.69
N GLU A 48 -1.34 19.15 12.50
CA GLU A 48 0.08 19.42 12.33
C GLU A 48 0.93 18.15 12.43
N ASP A 49 0.53 17.18 13.26
CA ASP A 49 1.22 15.88 13.37
C ASP A 49 1.04 15.06 12.09
N ILE A 50 -0.15 15.12 11.49
CA ILE A 50 -0.44 14.44 10.21
C ILE A 50 0.35 15.09 9.07
N ILE A 51 0.38 16.42 9.00
CA ILE A 51 1.19 17.15 8.01
C ILE A 51 2.66 16.76 8.15
N GLY A 52 3.21 16.79 9.38
CA GLY A 52 4.59 16.39 9.63
C GLY A 52 4.90 14.95 9.20
N LEU A 53 3.96 14.02 9.35
CA LEU A 53 4.10 12.66 8.83
C LEU A 53 4.14 12.62 7.29
N LEU A 54 3.26 13.36 6.61
CA LEU A 54 3.22 13.41 5.15
C LEU A 54 4.53 13.98 4.58
N GLU A 55 5.06 15.02 5.22
CA GLU A 55 6.37 15.63 4.90
C GLU A 55 7.53 14.65 5.14
N ASP A 56 7.59 14.03 6.32
CA ASP A 56 8.63 13.03 6.68
C ASP A 56 8.66 11.87 5.67
N LYS A 57 7.48 11.42 5.23
CA LYS A 57 7.34 10.35 4.24
C LYS A 57 7.52 10.82 2.80
N SER A 58 7.77 12.10 2.59
CA SER A 58 7.93 12.71 1.27
C SER A 58 6.79 12.32 0.33
N VAL A 59 5.55 12.36 0.85
CA VAL A 59 4.34 12.13 0.05
C VAL A 59 4.30 13.20 -1.04
N PRO A 60 4.02 12.88 -2.31
CA PRO A 60 3.96 13.92 -3.34
C PRO A 60 2.90 14.97 -3.02
N GLY A 61 3.32 16.22 -2.86
CA GLY A 61 2.45 17.34 -2.53
C GLY A 61 3.25 18.59 -2.15
N ASP A 62 2.55 19.73 -2.13
CA ASP A 62 3.04 20.97 -1.52
C ASP A 62 2.29 21.25 -0.20
N GLU A 63 2.60 22.38 0.44
CA GLU A 63 2.00 22.77 1.72
C GLU A 63 0.46 22.86 1.64
N ILE A 64 -0.10 23.30 0.51
CA ILE A 64 -1.55 23.41 0.32
C ILE A 64 -2.15 22.00 0.26
N VAL A 65 -1.55 21.12 -0.56
CA VAL A 65 -1.98 19.72 -0.68
C VAL A 65 -1.90 18.98 0.67
N TYR A 66 -0.84 19.19 1.45
CA TYR A 66 -0.73 18.55 2.77
C TYR A 66 -1.79 19.05 3.76
N ASN A 67 -2.11 20.34 3.72
CA ASN A 67 -3.17 20.88 4.56
C ASN A 67 -4.53 20.27 4.23
N ASP A 68 -4.87 20.20 2.94
CA ASP A 68 -6.14 19.62 2.47
C ASP A 68 -6.21 18.11 2.79
N LEU A 69 -5.12 17.37 2.55
CA LEU A 69 -5.03 15.95 2.88
C LEU A 69 -5.14 15.69 4.38
N ALA A 70 -4.53 16.52 5.21
CA ALA A 70 -4.62 16.37 6.66
C ALA A 70 -6.06 16.60 7.15
N ASP A 71 -6.78 17.59 6.61
CA ASP A 71 -8.19 17.79 6.91
C ASP A 71 -9.05 16.58 6.47
N GLU A 72 -8.80 16.05 5.27
CA GLU A 72 -9.49 14.87 4.76
C GLU A 72 -9.22 13.63 5.63
N ILE A 73 -7.96 13.38 6.00
CA ILE A 73 -7.57 12.25 6.86
C ILE A 73 -8.22 12.33 8.24
N MET A 74 -8.32 13.54 8.82
CA MET A 74 -8.98 13.72 10.11
C MET A 74 -10.49 13.51 10.01
N ALA A 75 -11.13 13.97 8.93
CA ALA A 75 -12.57 13.81 8.72
C ALA A 75 -12.94 12.37 8.33
N ASN A 76 -12.12 11.73 7.49
CA ASN A 76 -12.32 10.41 6.91
C ASN A 76 -11.02 9.59 7.01
N PRO A 77 -10.71 9.00 8.17
CA PRO A 77 -9.50 8.21 8.35
C PRO A 77 -9.36 7.08 7.33
N PRO A 78 -8.16 6.87 6.76
CA PRO A 78 -7.97 5.82 5.76
C PRO A 78 -8.09 4.44 6.39
N ARG A 79 -8.57 3.48 5.60
CA ARG A 79 -8.48 2.06 5.96
C ARG A 79 -7.03 1.57 5.86
N GLN A 80 -6.70 0.53 6.63
CA GLN A 80 -5.38 -0.10 6.55
C GLN A 80 -5.15 -0.68 5.14
N GLY A 81 -4.17 -0.13 4.43
CA GLY A 81 -3.71 -0.67 3.16
C GLY A 81 -2.77 -1.85 3.36
N TYR A 82 -2.61 -2.70 2.33
CA TYR A 82 -1.75 -3.88 2.38
C TYR A 82 -0.70 -3.94 1.28
N LEU A 83 -0.70 -2.96 0.37
CA LEU A 83 0.36 -2.81 -0.61
C LEU A 83 1.55 -2.07 0.01
N THR A 84 2.70 -2.11 -0.66
CA THR A 84 3.87 -1.31 -0.25
C THR A 84 4.28 -0.47 -1.46
N ILE A 85 4.05 0.83 -1.36
CA ILE A 85 4.23 1.82 -2.43
C ILE A 85 5.39 2.72 -2.00
N SER A 86 6.57 2.52 -2.60
CA SER A 86 7.74 3.35 -2.32
C SER A 86 7.91 4.40 -3.42
N ASN A 87 8.09 5.67 -3.00
CA ASN A 87 8.33 6.81 -3.88
C ASN A 87 9.59 6.60 -4.77
N ALA A 88 10.60 5.86 -4.28
CA ALA A 88 11.84 5.56 -5.01
C ALA A 88 11.80 4.28 -5.88
N LEU A 89 10.76 3.45 -5.73
CA LEU A 89 10.61 2.18 -6.43
C LEU A 89 9.25 2.08 -7.12
N GLN A 90 8.84 3.17 -7.78
CA GLN A 90 7.59 3.24 -8.56
C GLN A 90 7.40 2.06 -9.53
N TRP A 91 8.50 1.41 -9.96
CA TRP A 91 8.51 0.27 -10.88
C TRP A 91 8.69 -1.11 -10.22
N ARG A 92 8.93 -1.18 -8.91
CA ARG A 92 9.07 -2.43 -8.15
C ARG A 92 8.16 -2.41 -6.94
N LEU A 93 6.92 -2.83 -7.15
CA LEU A 93 5.99 -3.11 -6.06
C LEU A 93 6.61 -4.16 -5.14
N GLN A 94 6.71 -3.87 -3.84
CA GLN A 94 7.09 -4.88 -2.86
C GLN A 94 5.83 -5.67 -2.48
N TYR A 95 5.71 -6.88 -3.03
CA TYR A 95 4.51 -7.71 -2.90
C TYR A 95 4.60 -8.78 -1.80
N LYS A 96 5.78 -8.96 -1.18
CA LYS A 96 6.01 -10.00 -0.16
C LYS A 96 4.98 -9.96 0.98
N ARG A 97 4.60 -8.76 1.42
CA ARG A 97 3.61 -8.59 2.49
C ARG A 97 2.27 -9.17 2.08
N VAL A 98 1.72 -8.76 0.94
CA VAL A 98 0.35 -9.10 0.55
C VAL A 98 0.18 -10.60 0.27
N ILE A 99 1.20 -11.24 -0.31
CA ILE A 99 1.18 -12.68 -0.57
C ILE A 99 1.33 -13.52 0.70
N SER A 100 1.92 -12.96 1.77
CA SER A 100 2.12 -13.68 3.05
C SER A 100 0.94 -13.62 4.02
N LEU A 101 -0.18 -12.99 3.63
CA LEU A 101 -1.33 -12.75 4.51
C LEU A 101 -2.22 -13.97 4.72
N ASN A 102 -1.99 -15.09 4.00
CA ASN A 102 -2.69 -16.38 4.20
C ASN A 102 -4.22 -16.29 4.36
N ASN A 103 -4.87 -15.33 3.68
CA ASN A 103 -6.32 -15.08 3.76
C ASN A 103 -6.85 -14.71 5.16
N GLU A 104 -5.99 -14.19 6.04
CA GLU A 104 -6.37 -13.74 7.39
C GLU A 104 -6.98 -12.32 7.42
N VAL A 105 -6.88 -11.60 6.30
CA VAL A 105 -7.31 -10.20 6.20
C VAL A 105 -8.52 -10.12 5.28
N GLU A 106 -9.62 -9.57 5.80
CA GLU A 106 -10.80 -9.27 4.99
C GLU A 106 -10.45 -8.27 3.87
N GLY A 107 -10.85 -8.62 2.64
CA GLY A 107 -10.54 -7.88 1.44
C GLY A 107 -9.17 -8.22 0.82
N VAL A 108 -8.44 -9.22 1.33
CA VAL A 108 -7.23 -9.75 0.68
C VAL A 108 -7.31 -11.26 0.52
N ILE A 109 -7.33 -11.73 -0.72
CA ILE A 109 -7.48 -13.15 -1.07
C ILE A 109 -6.30 -13.61 -1.91
N ASN A 110 -5.50 -14.52 -1.39
CA ASN A 110 -4.38 -15.21 -2.02
C ASN A 110 -4.81 -16.58 -2.53
N PHE A 111 -4.49 -16.83 -3.80
CA PHE A 111 -4.56 -18.14 -4.46
C PHE A 111 -3.14 -18.58 -4.83
N ASP A 112 -2.69 -19.65 -4.21
CA ASP A 112 -1.41 -20.31 -4.47
C ASP A 112 -1.65 -21.55 -5.34
N TRP A 113 -0.76 -21.79 -6.32
CA TRP A 113 -0.88 -22.88 -7.30
C TRP A 113 0.31 -23.85 -7.17
#